data_AF-A0A193SW71-F1
#
_entry.id   AF-A0A193SW71-F1
#
_cell.length_a   1.000
_cell.length_b   1.000
_cell.length_c   1.000
_cell.angle_alpha   90.00
_cell.angle_beta   90.00
_cell.angle_gamma   90.00
#
_symmetry.space_group_name_H-M   'P 1'
#
loop_
_entity.id
_entity.type
_entity.pdbx_description
1 polymer ?
#
loop_
_entity_poly.entity_id
_entity_poly.type
_entity_poly.pdbx_seq_one_letter_code
_entity_poly.pdbx_strand_id
1 'polypeptide(L)' 'MSDIHSGSCHCGGLRYQFDAPLRDIAHCHCSICRRTSGATVVNWISVPLASFTWLTGL' A
#
# COMPACT_ATOMS: atom_id res chain seq x y z
N MET A 1 3.21 20.87 4.44
CA MET A 1 2.96 20.37 3.08
C MET A 1 2.28 19.03 3.23
N SER A 2 1.18 18.80 2.51
CA SER A 2 0.47 17.52 2.47
C SER A 2 1.16 16.59 1.48
N ASP A 3 1.40 15.34 1.89
CA ASP A 3 2.02 14.28 1.09
C ASP A 3 0.92 13.28 0.71
N ILE A 4 0.04 13.72 -0.19
CA ILE A 4 -1.11 12.92 -0.63
C ILE A 4 -0.68 11.90 -1.67
N HIS A 5 -0.95 10.63 -1.38
CA HIS A 5 -0.68 9.49 -2.24
C HIS A 5 -1.96 8.69 -2.47
N SER A 6 -2.15 8.16 -3.68
CA SER A 6 -3.31 7.35 -4.06
C SER A 6 -2.88 5.98 -4.57
N GLY A 7 -3.77 5.00 -4.43
CA GLY A 7 -3.56 3.65 -4.93
C GLY A 7 -4.87 2.91 -5.21
N SER A 8 -4.77 1.83 -5.96
CA SER A 8 -5.89 0.98 -6.33
C SER A 8 -5.45 -0.46 -6.59
N CYS A 9 -6.39 -1.40 -6.54
CA CYS A 9 -6.14 -2.74 -7.06
C CYS A 9 -6.15 -2.74 -8.60
N HIS A 10 -5.54 -3.76 -9.23
CA HIS A 10 -5.44 -3.84 -10.70
C HIS A 10 -6.81 -3.88 -11.40
N CYS A 11 -7.81 -4.55 -10.81
CA CYS A 11 -9.16 -4.61 -11.37
C CYS A 11 -9.98 -3.33 -11.16
N GLY A 12 -9.47 -2.35 -10.40
CA GLY A 12 -10.13 -1.07 -10.14
C GLY A 12 -11.27 -1.11 -9.13
N GLY A 13 -11.61 -2.27 -8.55
CA GLY A 13 -12.67 -2.42 -7.55
C GLY A 13 -12.37 -1.77 -6.20
N LEU A 14 -11.09 -1.53 -5.89
CA LEU A 14 -10.62 -0.88 -4.67
C LEU A 14 -9.83 0.38 -5.03
N ARG A 15 -10.09 1.48 -4.32
CA ARG A 15 -9.34 2.73 -4.41
C ARG A 15 -9.13 3.30 -3.02
N TYR A 16 -7.94 3.82 -2.75
CA TYR A 16 -7.59 4.42 -1.47
C TYR A 16 -6.67 5.62 -1.64
N GLN A 17 -6.55 6.40 -0.56
CA GLN A 17 -5.65 7.53 -0.43
C GLN A 17 -5.03 7.54 0.97
N PHE A 18 -3.83 8.09 1.10
CA PHE A 18 -3.28 8.48 2.39
C PHE A 18 -2.48 9.79 2.30
N ASP A 19 -2.46 10.56 3.39
CA ASP A 19 -1.69 11.80 3.52
C ASP A 19 -0.60 11.63 4.59
N ALA A 20 0.56 11.13 4.18
CA ALA A 20 1.68 10.87 5.07
C ALA A 20 3.00 10.74 4.28
N PRO A 21 4.13 11.17 4.86
CA PRO A 21 5.43 10.97 4.22
C PRO A 21 5.80 9.49 4.18
N LEU A 22 6.33 9.03 3.04
CA LEU A 22 6.80 7.66 2.83
C LEU A 22 8.16 7.43 3.49
N ARG A 23 8.17 7.14 4.79
CA ARG A 23 9.40 6.92 5.58
C ARG A 23 9.71 5.45 5.87
N ASP A 24 8.68 4.63 6.01
CA ASP A 24 8.82 3.21 6.31
C ASP A 24 8.46 2.39 5.06
N ILE A 25 9.47 2.15 4.22
CA ILE A 25 9.36 1.40 2.97
C ILE A 25 10.29 0.20 3.07
N ALA A 26 9.76 -1.00 2.82
CA ALA A 26 10.54 -2.23 2.90
C ALA A 26 10.32 -3.13 1.69
N HIS A 27 11.42 -3.73 1.21
CA HIS A 27 11.38 -4.87 0.31
C HIS A 27 11.27 -6.15 1.16
N CYS A 28 10.11 -6.80 1.14
CA CYS A 28 9.89 -8.04 1.87
C CYS A 28 10.25 -9.26 1.00
N HIS A 29 11.10 -10.11 1.56
CA HIS A 29 11.59 -11.35 0.95
C HIS A 29 11.02 -12.62 1.61
N CYS A 30 10.10 -12.47 2.58
CA CYS A 30 9.62 -13.62 3.33
C CYS A 30 8.87 -14.63 2.44
N SER A 31 8.83 -15.89 2.86
CA SER A 31 8.18 -16.96 2.09
C SER A 31 6.70 -16.69 1.84
N ILE A 32 6.02 -16.04 2.79
CA ILE A 32 4.59 -15.69 2.67
C ILE A 32 4.40 -14.70 1.52
N CYS A 33 5.06 -13.54 1.55
CA CYS A 33 4.90 -12.51 0.51
C CYS A 33 5.27 -13.01 -0.88
N ARG A 34 6.32 -13.82 -1.01
CA ARG A 34 6.70 -14.40 -2.32
C ARG A 34 5.65 -15.37 -2.84
N ARG A 35 5.11 -16.25 -1.97
CA ARG A 35 4.09 -17.23 -2.38
C ARG A 35 2.76 -16.56 -2.73
N THR A 36 2.34 -15.54 -1.99
CA THR A 36 1.05 -14.87 -2.24
C THR A 36 1.07 -13.98 -3.47
N SER A 37 2.19 -13.33 -3.78
CA SER A 37 2.31 -12.43 -4.93
C SER A 37 2.83 -13.11 -6.20
N GLY A 38 3.54 -14.23 -6.09
CA GLY A 38 4.30 -14.82 -7.18
C GLY A 38 5.58 -14.05 -7.55
N ALA A 39 5.90 -12.97 -6.83
CA ALA A 39 7.07 -12.13 -7.09
C ALA A 39 8.27 -12.50 -6.20
N THR A 40 9.48 -12.15 -6.63
CA THR A 40 10.71 -12.33 -5.83
C THR A 40 10.71 -11.45 -4.58
N VAL A 41 10.09 -10.28 -4.65
CA VAL A 41 9.95 -9.31 -3.56
C VAL A 41 8.60 -8.61 -3.64
N VAL A 42 8.11 -8.14 -2.49
CA VAL A 42 6.94 -7.25 -2.40
C VAL A 42 7.36 -5.98 -1.65
N ASN A 43 6.94 -4.83 -2.17
CA ASN A 43 7.16 -3.55 -1.51
C ASN A 43 6.03 -3.27 -0.53
N TRP A 44 6.38 -3.02 0.72
CA TRP A 44 5.45 -2.56 1.74
C TRP A 44 5.73 -1.13 2.12
N ILE A 45 4.66 -0.42 2.45
CA ILE A 45 4.72 0.88 3.10
C ILE A 45 3.89 0.81 4.39
N SER A 46 4.36 1.46 5.44
CA SER A 46 3.57 1.67 6.66
C SER A 46 3.21 3.15 6.80
N VAL A 47 1.93 3.43 7.03
CA VAL A 47 1.42 4.77 7.27
C VAL A 47 0.50 4.77 8.49
N PRO A 48 0.36 5.90 9.21
CA PRO A 48 -0.62 6.00 10.29
C PRO A 48 -2.03 5.74 9.78
N LEU A 49 -2.79 4.87 10.46
CA LEU A 49 -4.16 4.55 10.06
C LEU A 49 -5.05 5.80 9.95
N ALA A 50 -4.85 6.79 10.81
CA ALA A 50 -5.58 8.06 10.79
C ALA A 50 -5.35 8.88 9.50
N SER A 51 -4.28 8.61 8.76
CA SER A 51 -3.99 9.25 7.47
C SER A 51 -4.58 8.53 6.28
N PHE A 52 -5.09 7.31 6.46
CA PHE A 52 -5.57 6.44 5.39
C PHE A 52 -7.09 6.58 5.20
N THR A 53 -7.55 6.53 3.95
CA THR A 53 -8.98 6.57 3.61
C THR A 53 -9.27 5.69 2.40
N TRP A 54 -10.31 4.86 2.50
CA TRP A 54 -10.88 4.17 1.36
C TRP A 54 -11.75 5.12 0.53
N LEU A 55 -11.52 5.15 -0.78
CA LEU A 55 -12.31 5.94 -1.72
C LEU A 55 -13.40 5.09 -2.37
N THR A 56 -13.17 3.78 -2.57
CA THR A 56 -14.12 2.85 -3.21
C THR A 56 -13.83 1.41 -2.80
N GLY A 57 -14.88 0.58 -2.75
CA GLY A 57 -14.79 -0.88 -2.61
C GLY A 57 -14.79 -1.40 -1.18
N LEU A 58 -15.50 -0.70 -0.30
CA LEU A 58 -15.84 -1.13 1.05
C LEU A 58 -17.19 -1.85 1.06
#